data_AF-A0A8T4SKC5-F1
#
_entry.id   AF-A0A8T4SKC5-F1
#
_cell.length_a   1.000
_cell.length_b   1.000
_cell.length_c   1.000
_cell.angle_alpha   90.00
_cell.angle_beta   90.00
_cell.angle_gamma   90.00
#
_symmetry.space_group_name_H-M   'P 1'
#
loop_
_entity.id
_entity.type
_entity.pdbx_description
1 polymer ?
#
loop_
_entity_poly.entity_id
_entity_poly.type
_entity_poly.pdbx_seq_one_letter_code
_entity_poly.pdbx_strand_id
1 'polypeptide(L)'
;MELCVNLSVIDNKNWQCSDLLDTSQCNKIASCEWVNSLNRCNIKAAGYCGNNKINHYEICDGTDLGGKTCQSLGYTNGILKCVVQCSSYDASQCTKASPKPAKVIEFMYGDVNQDGKVSGSDSSLILKYIRGRVGLNKNQIKAGDVDLNGKVDAMDAAFINGYISGEIETLPITDL
;
A
#
# COMPACT_ATOMS: atom_id res chain seq x y z
N MET A 1 30.96 35.61 4.15
CA MET A 1 29.88 36.54 3.77
C MET A 1 29.36 36.12 2.40
N GLU A 2 28.70 34.96 2.23
CA GLU A 2 27.51 34.44 2.96
C GLU A 2 26.26 35.32 2.78
N LEU A 3 25.04 34.81 2.64
CA LEU A 3 24.46 33.47 2.36
C LEU A 3 22.94 33.67 2.22
N CYS A 4 22.30 32.88 1.36
CA CYS A 4 20.84 32.64 1.26
C CYS A 4 19.96 33.89 0.98
N VAL A 5 18.62 33.83 0.80
CA VAL A 5 17.64 32.72 0.84
C VAL A 5 16.67 32.80 -0.36
N ASN A 6 16.54 31.73 -1.16
CA ASN A 6 15.22 31.15 -1.51
C ASN A 6 15.34 29.77 -2.20
N LEU A 7 15.56 28.74 -1.37
CA LEU A 7 15.41 27.33 -1.74
C LEU A 7 13.93 26.87 -1.71
N SER A 8 12.98 27.82 -1.81
CA SER A 8 11.58 27.66 -1.40
C SER A 8 10.57 28.24 -2.40
N VAL A 9 10.89 28.19 -3.70
CA VAL A 9 9.90 28.27 -4.79
C VAL A 9 10.20 27.23 -5.88
N ILE A 10 10.36 25.96 -5.47
CA ILE A 10 9.96 24.85 -6.36
C ILE A 10 8.48 24.62 -6.07
N ASP A 11 7.66 25.52 -6.62
CA ASP A 11 6.25 25.60 -6.28
C ASP A 11 5.46 24.48 -6.95
N ASN A 12 5.13 23.45 -6.18
CA ASN A 12 4.00 22.51 -6.37
C ASN A 12 3.72 22.02 -7.81
N LYS A 13 4.76 21.84 -8.62
CA LYS A 13 4.67 21.12 -9.90
C LYS A 13 5.85 20.18 -10.02
N ASN A 14 5.51 18.96 -10.39
CA ASN A 14 6.39 17.82 -10.55
C ASN A 14 7.20 17.96 -11.86
N TRP A 15 8.06 18.99 -11.95
CA TRP A 15 8.78 19.35 -13.19
C TRP A 15 9.67 18.21 -13.64
N GLN A 16 9.30 17.57 -14.75
CA GLN A 16 10.11 16.58 -15.41
C GLN A 16 11.03 17.31 -16.39
N CYS A 17 12.24 16.77 -16.68
CA CYS A 17 13.14 17.41 -17.64
C CYS A 17 12.46 17.63 -19.01
N SER A 18 11.46 16.83 -19.36
CA SER A 18 10.61 16.97 -20.57
C SER A 18 9.86 18.30 -20.68
N ASP A 19 9.67 19.03 -19.58
CA ASP A 19 8.94 20.30 -19.55
C ASP A 19 9.81 21.49 -20.03
N LEU A 20 11.12 21.28 -20.19
CA LEU A 20 12.08 22.30 -20.60
C LEU A 20 12.28 22.29 -22.12
N LEU A 21 11.72 23.30 -22.78
CA LEU A 21 11.69 23.41 -24.25
C LEU A 21 12.95 24.02 -24.89
N ASP A 22 13.95 24.41 -24.11
CA ASP A 22 15.21 24.97 -24.63
C ASP A 22 16.46 24.56 -23.83
N THR A 23 17.55 24.38 -24.57
CA THR A 23 18.95 24.20 -24.14
C THR A 23 19.39 25.13 -23.00
N SER A 24 19.00 26.41 -23.03
CA SER A 24 19.43 27.41 -22.04
C SER A 24 18.78 27.24 -20.67
N GLN A 25 17.73 26.44 -20.56
CA GLN A 25 17.09 26.05 -19.30
C GLN A 25 17.46 24.61 -18.94
N CYS A 26 17.45 23.70 -19.93
CA CYS A 26 17.79 22.29 -19.74
C CYS A 26 19.13 22.09 -19.03
N ASN A 27 20.20 22.71 -19.55
CA ASN A 27 21.56 22.53 -19.04
C ASN A 27 21.85 23.32 -17.75
N LYS A 28 20.86 24.06 -17.20
CA LYS A 28 20.96 24.70 -15.87
C LYS A 28 20.54 23.77 -14.74
N ILE A 29 19.79 22.70 -15.03
CA ILE A 29 19.43 21.67 -14.05
C ILE A 29 20.46 20.55 -14.17
N ALA A 30 21.22 20.28 -13.09
CA ALA A 30 22.32 19.32 -13.11
C ALA A 30 21.90 17.88 -13.47
N SER A 31 20.63 17.54 -13.25
CA SER A 31 20.02 16.25 -13.57
C SER A 31 19.35 16.20 -14.95
N CYS A 32 19.47 17.23 -15.80
CA CYS A 32 18.91 17.26 -17.14
C CYS A 32 19.98 17.46 -18.22
N GLU A 33 19.74 16.92 -19.42
CA GLU A 33 20.60 17.06 -20.60
C GLU A 33 19.75 17.18 -21.87
N TRP A 34 20.20 18.04 -22.79
CA TRP A 34 19.51 18.25 -24.07
C TRP A 34 19.83 17.13 -25.06
N VAL A 35 18.84 16.30 -25.39
CA VAL A 35 19.00 15.16 -26.28
C VAL A 35 18.63 15.58 -27.71
N ASN A 36 19.66 15.92 -28.50
CA ASN A 36 19.50 16.38 -29.89
C ASN A 36 18.68 15.40 -30.76
N SER A 37 18.85 14.09 -30.59
CA SER A 37 18.11 13.06 -31.34
C SER A 37 16.61 12.96 -30.99
N LEU A 38 16.20 13.54 -29.86
CA LEU A 38 14.80 13.60 -29.42
C LEU A 38 14.21 15.04 -29.50
N ASN A 39 15.05 15.99 -29.90
CA ASN A 39 14.82 17.45 -29.91
C ASN A 39 14.12 17.96 -28.65
N ARG A 40 14.56 17.49 -27.47
CA ARG A 40 13.99 17.83 -26.17
C ARG A 40 15.01 17.68 -25.06
N CYS A 41 14.73 18.33 -23.93
CA CYS A 41 15.41 18.07 -22.69
C CYS A 41 14.96 16.72 -22.09
N ASN A 42 15.89 15.95 -21.55
CA ASN A 42 15.64 14.67 -20.87
C ASN A 42 16.43 14.62 -19.55
N ILE A 43 16.18 13.61 -18.71
CA ILE A 43 17.05 13.34 -17.56
C ILE A 43 18.45 13.03 -18.11
N LYS A 44 19.45 13.72 -17.56
CA LYS A 44 20.85 13.39 -17.75
C LYS A 44 21.07 12.05 -17.08
N ALA A 45 21.14 10.99 -17.88
CA ALA A 45 21.64 9.72 -17.41
C ALA A 45 23.07 9.99 -16.90
N ALA A 46 23.25 10.00 -15.58
CA ALA A 46 24.58 9.97 -15.01
C ALA A 46 25.28 8.76 -15.63
N GLY A 47 26.45 8.99 -16.25
CA GLY A 47 27.07 8.08 -17.24
C GLY A 47 27.61 6.76 -16.69
N TYR A 48 26.96 6.26 -15.65
CA TYR A 48 27.23 5.05 -14.90
C TYR A 48 25.97 4.16 -14.86
N CYS A 49 24.76 4.73 -14.85
CA CYS A 49 23.54 3.92 -14.74
C CYS A 49 23.36 3.01 -15.96
N GLY A 50 23.25 1.70 -15.73
CA GLY A 50 23.29 0.64 -16.73
C GLY A 50 24.64 -0.08 -16.89
N ASN A 51 25.67 0.24 -16.08
CA ASN A 51 27.00 -0.39 -16.17
C ASN A 51 27.19 -1.62 -15.24
N ASN A 52 26.22 -1.88 -14.37
CA ASN A 52 26.25 -2.85 -13.27
C ASN A 52 27.31 -2.58 -12.19
N LYS A 53 27.57 -1.31 -11.86
CA LYS A 53 28.39 -0.92 -10.71
C LYS A 53 27.86 0.37 -10.09
N ILE A 54 27.63 0.36 -8.78
CA ILE A 54 27.28 1.58 -8.06
C ILE A 54 28.43 2.59 -8.09
N ASN A 55 28.20 3.72 -8.75
CA ASN A 55 29.05 4.89 -8.71
C ASN A 55 28.47 5.97 -7.78
N HIS A 56 29.19 7.08 -7.61
CA HIS A 56 29.09 7.97 -6.44
C HIS A 56 27.69 8.50 -6.09
N TYR A 57 26.80 8.71 -7.08
CA TYR A 57 25.46 9.28 -6.88
C TYR A 57 24.32 8.25 -7.03
N GLU A 58 24.66 6.97 -7.16
CA GLU A 58 23.70 5.88 -7.39
C GLU A 58 23.43 5.13 -6.11
N ILE A 59 22.20 4.64 -5.93
CA ILE A 59 21.89 3.71 -4.82
C ILE A 59 21.98 2.24 -5.28
N CYS A 60 21.89 2.02 -6.58
CA CYS A 60 21.97 0.74 -7.25
C CYS A 60 22.32 0.96 -8.72
N ASP A 61 22.82 -0.07 -9.40
CA ASP A 61 22.93 -0.09 -10.85
C ASP A 61 22.74 -1.51 -11.38
N GLY A 62 21.69 -1.73 -12.19
CA GLY A 62 21.41 -3.02 -12.81
C GLY A 62 21.26 -4.15 -11.79
N THR A 63 22.24 -5.07 -11.76
CA THR A 63 22.33 -6.14 -10.75
C THR A 63 23.14 -5.77 -9.49
N ASP A 64 23.91 -4.69 -9.50
CA ASP A 64 24.59 -4.18 -8.30
C ASP A 64 23.59 -3.40 -7.44
N LEU A 65 23.01 -4.08 -6.45
CA LEU A 65 22.04 -3.51 -5.52
C LEU A 65 22.69 -2.97 -4.23
N GLY A 66 24.03 -2.91 -4.15
CA GLY A 66 24.73 -2.40 -2.96
C GLY A 66 24.49 -3.27 -1.71
N GLY A 67 24.30 -4.57 -1.93
CA GLY A 67 23.92 -5.52 -0.89
C GLY A 67 22.46 -5.40 -0.41
N LYS A 68 21.63 -4.54 -1.02
CA LYS A 68 20.20 -4.52 -0.72
C LYS A 68 19.47 -5.71 -1.32
N THR A 69 18.56 -6.24 -0.54
CA THR A 69 17.61 -7.30 -0.89
C THR A 69 16.20 -6.89 -0.47
N CYS A 70 15.18 -7.58 -0.94
CA CYS A 70 13.80 -7.41 -0.46
C CYS A 70 13.75 -7.50 1.08
N GLN A 71 14.46 -8.47 1.69
CA GLN A 71 14.54 -8.65 3.13
C GLN A 71 15.15 -7.44 3.85
N SER A 72 16.21 -6.84 3.29
CA SER A 72 16.84 -5.64 3.86
C SER A 72 15.94 -4.39 3.83
N LEU A 73 14.87 -4.41 3.03
CA LEU A 73 13.86 -3.35 2.91
C LEU A 73 12.54 -3.71 3.63
N GLY A 74 12.51 -4.77 4.46
CA GLY A 74 11.35 -5.16 5.26
C GLY A 74 10.32 -6.05 4.54
N TYR A 75 10.66 -6.60 3.38
CA TYR A 75 9.89 -7.66 2.70
C TYR A 75 10.37 -9.04 3.20
N THR A 76 9.78 -10.16 2.79
CA THR A 76 10.27 -11.50 3.22
C THR A 76 10.93 -12.31 2.11
N ASN A 77 10.53 -12.08 0.86
CA ASN A 77 11.07 -12.79 -0.29
C ASN A 77 10.89 -11.96 -1.57
N GLY A 78 11.23 -12.54 -2.71
CA GLY A 78 11.10 -11.93 -4.04
C GLY A 78 12.40 -11.33 -4.55
N ILE A 79 12.30 -10.61 -5.66
CA ILE A 79 13.44 -10.05 -6.40
C ILE A 79 13.39 -8.53 -6.29
N LEU A 80 14.44 -7.94 -5.73
CA LEU A 80 14.64 -6.49 -5.73
C LEU A 80 15.32 -6.09 -7.03
N LYS A 81 14.91 -4.97 -7.64
CA LYS A 81 15.54 -4.44 -8.85
C LYS A 81 15.98 -3.00 -8.66
N CYS A 82 16.96 -2.58 -9.46
CA CYS A 82 17.26 -1.17 -9.60
C CYS A 82 16.29 -0.52 -10.62
N VAL A 83 15.81 0.69 -10.35
CA VAL A 83 15.07 1.44 -11.38
C VAL A 83 16.03 1.92 -12.48
N VAL A 84 15.52 2.15 -13.69
CA VAL A 84 16.29 2.62 -14.86
C VAL A 84 16.95 4.00 -14.71
N GLN A 85 16.76 4.67 -13.56
CA GLN A 85 17.34 5.96 -13.20
C GLN A 85 18.34 5.86 -12.02
N CYS A 86 18.61 4.66 -11.52
CA CYS A 86 19.58 4.35 -10.44
C CYS A 86 19.40 5.13 -9.10
N SER A 87 18.24 5.78 -8.93
CA SER A 87 17.90 6.67 -7.83
C SER A 87 16.92 6.08 -6.81
N SER A 88 16.31 4.93 -7.12
CA SER A 88 15.42 4.18 -6.22
C SER A 88 15.46 2.67 -6.55
N TYR A 89 14.89 1.85 -5.66
CA TYR A 89 14.70 0.43 -5.94
C TYR A 89 13.27 0.16 -6.41
N ASP A 90 13.14 -0.71 -7.42
CA ASP A 90 11.87 -1.33 -7.78
C ASP A 90 11.65 -2.57 -6.91
N ALA A 91 10.71 -2.44 -5.96
CA ALA A 91 10.27 -3.51 -5.08
C ALA A 91 8.97 -4.19 -5.54
N SER A 92 8.51 -3.96 -6.79
CA SER A 92 7.28 -4.57 -7.33
C SER A 92 7.33 -6.11 -7.37
N GLN A 93 8.53 -6.68 -7.47
CA GLN A 93 8.77 -8.13 -7.44
C GLN A 93 9.24 -8.62 -6.07
N CYS A 94 9.28 -7.75 -5.05
CA CYS A 94 9.44 -8.15 -3.66
C CYS A 94 8.08 -8.56 -3.09
N THR A 95 7.97 -9.80 -2.63
CA THR A 95 6.86 -10.22 -1.80
C THR A 95 7.15 -9.78 -0.37
N LYS A 96 6.32 -8.90 0.19
CA LYS A 96 6.18 -8.86 1.65
C LYS A 96 5.79 -10.28 2.09
N ALA A 97 5.99 -10.62 3.37
CA ALA A 97 5.05 -11.60 3.90
C ALA A 97 3.70 -10.96 3.64
N SER A 98 2.86 -11.58 2.81
CA SER A 98 1.44 -11.27 2.86
C SER A 98 1.12 -11.26 4.34
N PRO A 99 0.58 -10.18 4.91
CA PRO A 99 -0.11 -10.33 6.17
C PRO A 99 -1.25 -11.33 5.87
N LYS A 100 -1.00 -12.63 6.11
CA LYS A 100 -2.04 -13.49 6.69
C LYS A 100 -2.46 -12.68 7.92
N PRO A 101 -3.65 -12.05 7.86
CA PRO A 101 -3.85 -10.68 8.33
C PRO A 101 -3.12 -10.46 9.65
N ALA A 102 -2.06 -9.65 9.59
CA ALA A 102 -1.07 -9.54 10.64
C ALA A 102 -1.59 -8.62 11.75
N LYS A 103 -2.73 -9.04 12.33
CA LYS A 103 -3.16 -8.77 13.68
C LYS A 103 -2.97 -7.31 14.12
N VAL A 104 -3.40 -6.39 13.26
CA VAL A 104 -4.19 -5.26 13.76
C VAL A 104 -5.34 -5.84 14.58
N ILE A 105 -5.75 -5.14 15.64
CA ILE A 105 -6.95 -5.51 16.42
C ILE A 105 -8.19 -5.11 15.60
N GLU A 106 -8.30 -5.68 14.41
CA GLU A 106 -9.37 -5.43 13.43
C GLU A 106 -10.44 -6.49 13.62
N PHE A 107 -11.08 -6.30 14.75
CA PHE A 107 -12.44 -6.74 15.02
C PHE A 107 -13.35 -6.42 13.80
N MET A 108 -13.91 -7.45 13.15
CA MET A 108 -14.78 -7.33 11.98
C MET A 108 -16.23 -7.63 12.38
N TYR A 109 -17.17 -6.72 12.09
CA TYR A 109 -18.59 -6.98 12.26
C TYR A 109 -19.04 -8.05 11.26
N GLY A 110 -19.78 -9.05 11.74
CA GLY A 110 -20.19 -10.23 10.99
C GLY A 110 -19.25 -11.44 11.09
N ASP A 111 -18.01 -11.29 11.54
CA ASP A 111 -17.07 -12.42 11.80
C ASP A 111 -17.24 -12.93 13.24
N VAL A 112 -18.29 -13.71 13.46
CA VAL A 112 -18.68 -14.20 14.79
C VAL A 112 -17.88 -15.44 15.16
N ASN A 113 -17.46 -16.25 14.18
CA ASN A 113 -16.66 -17.44 14.41
C ASN A 113 -15.15 -17.16 14.54
N GLN A 114 -14.70 -15.96 14.15
CA GLN A 114 -13.32 -15.46 14.20
C GLN A 114 -12.36 -16.21 13.25
N ASP A 115 -12.87 -16.67 12.10
CA ASP A 115 -12.08 -17.28 11.03
C ASP A 115 -11.50 -16.27 10.02
N GLY A 116 -11.90 -15.00 10.13
CA GLY A 116 -11.45 -13.88 9.29
C GLY A 116 -12.32 -13.64 8.06
N LYS A 117 -13.58 -14.12 8.08
CA LYS A 117 -14.55 -13.97 6.99
C LYS A 117 -15.95 -13.78 7.56
N VAL A 118 -16.77 -12.97 6.87
CA VAL A 118 -18.21 -12.92 7.11
C VAL A 118 -18.87 -14.01 6.25
N SER A 119 -19.54 -14.99 6.87
CA SER A 119 -20.07 -16.16 6.18
C SER A 119 -21.34 -16.73 6.83
N GLY A 120 -22.01 -17.67 6.15
CA GLY A 120 -23.15 -18.38 6.74
C GLY A 120 -22.80 -19.20 7.99
N SER A 121 -21.50 -19.43 8.27
CA SER A 121 -21.02 -20.04 9.52
C SER A 121 -21.27 -19.14 10.73
N ASP A 122 -21.26 -17.82 10.52
CA ASP A 122 -21.37 -16.79 11.53
C ASP A 122 -22.83 -16.58 11.93
N SER A 123 -23.72 -16.42 10.95
CA SER A 123 -25.18 -16.53 11.13
C SER A 123 -25.55 -17.84 11.82
N SER A 124 -24.93 -18.96 11.43
CA SER A 124 -25.12 -20.27 12.08
C SER A 124 -24.61 -20.33 13.52
N LEU A 125 -23.64 -19.49 13.90
CA LEU A 125 -23.11 -19.40 15.26
C LEU A 125 -24.02 -18.53 16.13
N ILE A 126 -24.50 -17.40 15.62
CA ILE A 126 -25.58 -16.60 16.24
C ILE A 126 -26.81 -17.48 16.51
N LEU A 127 -27.28 -18.23 15.51
CA LEU A 127 -28.41 -19.17 15.67
C LEU A 127 -28.14 -20.32 16.65
N LYS A 128 -26.88 -20.64 16.99
CA LYS A 128 -26.57 -21.59 18.09
C LYS A 128 -26.60 -20.87 19.44
N TYR A 129 -26.11 -19.64 19.51
CA TYR A 129 -26.09 -18.80 20.70
C TYR A 129 -27.51 -18.48 21.21
N ILE A 130 -28.39 -18.00 20.33
CA ILE A 130 -29.80 -17.67 20.68
C ILE A 130 -30.56 -18.88 21.25
N ARG A 131 -30.21 -20.09 20.79
CA ARG A 131 -30.79 -21.35 21.29
C ARG A 131 -30.07 -21.91 22.53
N GLY A 132 -29.19 -21.15 23.16
CA GLY A 132 -28.44 -21.55 24.36
C GLY A 132 -27.49 -22.73 24.15
N ARG A 133 -27.14 -23.07 22.89
CA ARG A 133 -26.27 -24.24 22.59
C ARG A 133 -24.78 -23.93 22.69
N VAL A 134 -24.42 -22.65 22.72
CA VAL A 134 -23.04 -22.16 22.81
C VAL A 134 -23.06 -20.76 23.46
N GLY A 135 -22.03 -20.41 24.21
CA GLY A 135 -21.82 -19.04 24.67
C GLY A 135 -20.88 -18.28 23.74
N LEU A 136 -21.08 -16.97 23.60
CA LEU A 136 -20.18 -16.09 22.86
C LEU A 136 -19.25 -15.34 23.83
N ASN A 137 -17.98 -15.17 23.45
CA ASN A 137 -17.05 -14.31 24.18
C ASN A 137 -17.29 -12.81 23.83
N LYS A 138 -16.70 -11.88 24.60
CA LYS A 138 -16.90 -10.42 24.39
C LYS A 138 -16.65 -9.94 22.96
N ASN A 139 -15.64 -10.50 22.28
CA ASN A 139 -15.33 -10.12 20.90
C ASN A 139 -16.35 -10.70 19.92
N GLN A 140 -16.86 -11.90 20.17
CA GLN A 140 -17.92 -12.51 19.36
C GLN A 140 -19.28 -11.85 19.59
N ILE A 141 -19.57 -11.41 20.81
CA ILE A 141 -20.76 -10.60 21.11
C ILE A 141 -20.70 -9.31 20.31
N LYS A 142 -19.59 -8.57 20.40
CA LYS A 142 -19.44 -7.34 19.61
C LYS A 142 -19.52 -7.62 18.10
N ALA A 143 -18.98 -8.74 17.61
CA ALA A 143 -18.94 -9.06 16.17
C ALA A 143 -20.30 -9.51 15.63
N GLY A 144 -21.12 -10.11 16.48
CA GLY A 144 -22.48 -10.51 16.16
C GLY A 144 -23.54 -9.46 16.48
N ASP A 145 -23.18 -8.31 17.06
CA ASP A 145 -24.04 -7.13 17.27
C ASP A 145 -23.74 -6.18 16.09
N VAL A 146 -24.36 -6.48 14.94
CA VAL A 146 -24.03 -5.82 13.65
C VAL A 146 -24.97 -4.66 13.35
N ASP A 147 -26.07 -4.53 14.09
CA ASP A 147 -26.98 -3.39 14.07
C ASP A 147 -26.75 -2.40 15.23
N LEU A 148 -25.80 -2.71 16.11
CA LEU A 148 -25.40 -1.93 17.27
C LEU A 148 -26.52 -1.71 18.30
N ASN A 149 -27.56 -2.55 18.30
CA ASN A 149 -28.65 -2.47 19.27
C ASN A 149 -28.25 -2.94 20.69
N GLY A 150 -27.05 -3.50 20.86
CA GLY A 150 -26.52 -3.97 22.14
C GLY A 150 -26.87 -5.42 22.48
N LYS A 151 -27.37 -6.18 21.49
CA LYS A 151 -27.73 -7.60 21.60
C LYS A 151 -27.13 -8.36 20.42
N VAL A 152 -27.22 -9.69 20.50
CA VAL A 152 -26.91 -10.58 19.38
C VAL A 152 -28.10 -11.51 19.22
N ASP A 153 -28.94 -11.24 18.22
CA ASP A 153 -30.17 -11.98 17.99
C ASP A 153 -30.41 -12.36 16.52
N ALA A 154 -31.64 -12.74 16.19
CA ALA A 154 -31.96 -13.26 14.86
C ALA A 154 -31.88 -12.19 13.77
N MET A 155 -32.00 -10.90 14.14
CA MET A 155 -31.86 -9.78 13.22
C MET A 155 -30.41 -9.66 12.73
N ASP A 156 -29.43 -9.79 13.62
CA ASP A 156 -28.01 -9.77 13.24
C ASP A 156 -27.65 -10.88 12.26
N ALA A 157 -28.17 -12.09 12.49
CA ALA A 157 -27.99 -13.21 11.55
C ALA A 157 -28.65 -12.94 10.19
N ALA A 158 -29.73 -12.17 10.13
CA ALA A 158 -30.36 -11.74 8.88
C ALA A 158 -29.51 -10.68 8.17
N PHE A 159 -28.99 -9.68 8.90
CA PHE A 159 -28.11 -8.65 8.35
C PHE A 159 -26.78 -9.22 7.83
N ILE A 160 -26.17 -10.18 8.54
CA ILE A 160 -25.00 -10.93 8.04
C ILE A 160 -25.34 -11.66 6.73
N ASN A 161 -26.50 -12.31 6.65
CA ASN A 161 -26.92 -12.97 5.41
C ASN A 161 -27.18 -11.98 4.27
N GLY A 162 -27.78 -10.81 4.55
CA GLY A 162 -27.98 -9.73 3.57
C GLY A 162 -26.67 -9.12 3.06
N TYR A 163 -25.66 -9.01 3.93
CA TYR A 163 -24.31 -8.64 3.51
C TYR A 163 -23.68 -9.70 2.60
N ILE A 164 -23.85 -10.99 2.93
CA ILE A 164 -23.35 -12.12 2.11
C ILE A 164 -24.06 -12.22 0.75
N SER A 165 -25.36 -11.86 0.66
CA SER A 165 -26.10 -11.82 -0.61
C SER A 165 -25.86 -10.55 -1.43
N GLY A 166 -25.22 -9.52 -0.85
CA GLY A 166 -25.01 -8.22 -1.49
C GLY A 166 -26.24 -7.31 -1.45
N GLU A 167 -27.25 -7.61 -0.63
CA GLU A 167 -28.38 -6.73 -0.33
C GLU A 167 -28.00 -5.60 0.63
N ILE A 168 -26.92 -5.78 1.40
CA ILE A 168 -26.36 -4.80 2.34
C ILE A 168 -24.89 -4.59 1.98
N GLU A 169 -24.48 -3.34 1.75
CA GLU A 169 -23.12 -3.03 1.27
C GLU A 169 -22.05 -3.10 2.37
N THR A 170 -22.40 -2.80 3.63
CA THR A 170 -21.46 -2.69 4.75
C THR A 170 -22.04 -3.16 6.08
N LEU A 171 -21.16 -3.61 6.99
CA LEU A 171 -21.44 -3.81 8.40
C LEU A 171 -20.41 -3.01 9.24
N PRO A 172 -20.78 -2.45 10.41
CA PRO A 172 -22.09 -2.51 11.04
C PRO A 172 -23.08 -1.58 10.32
N ILE A 173 -24.37 -1.81 10.53
CA ILE A 173 -25.41 -0.90 10.03
C ILE A 173 -25.53 0.26 11.01
N THR A 174 -25.21 1.48 10.57
CA THR A 174 -25.25 2.69 11.41
C THR A 174 -26.52 3.52 11.25
N ASP A 175 -27.31 3.25 10.22
CA ASP A 175 -28.35 4.13 9.70
C ASP A 175 -29.74 3.44 9.72
N LEU A 176 -30.12 2.88 10.89
CA LEU A 176 -31.41 2.20 11.15
C LEU A 176 -32.48 3.13 11.77
#